data_AF-A0A7H9AQ46-F1
#
_entry.id   AF-A0A7H9AQ46-F1
#
_cell.length_a   1.000
_cell.length_b   1.000
_cell.length_c   1.000
_cell.angle_alpha   90.00
_cell.angle_beta   90.00
_cell.angle_gamma   90.00
#
_symmetry.space_group_name_H-M   'P 1'
#
loop_
_entity.id
_entity.type
_entity.pdbx_description
1 polymer ?
#
loop_
_entity_poly.entity_id
_entity_poly.type
_entity_poly.pdbx_seq_one_letter_code
_entity_poly.pdbx_strand_id
1 'polypeptide(L)'
;MKNLIFTITVPLFFFLFTPESEAQVVRRHRARVVMGKPTVKVAGQRMRTRRRVRRRTYRRIARRTLHTIPIGTRALLHKKTKYYPINGYYFIRKNAGYVSVLPPIGFRVATIPWAYSRIMVSGRSYFYANGIYYQQVGKYYEISEPPIGARITDLPEEYEEKTIDGKTYYAFDDQLYVSSEKGYRLVGFLDDES
;
A
#
# COMPACT_ATOMS: atom_id res chain seq x y z
N MET A 1 -40.87 53.27 29.12
CA MET A 1 -39.88 52.68 28.20
C MET A 1 -39.54 51.30 28.75
N LYS A 2 -40.46 50.34 28.61
CA LYS A 2 -40.39 49.14 27.74
C LYS A 2 -39.19 48.23 28.07
N ASN A 3 -39.48 47.22 28.88
CA ASN A 3 -38.59 46.19 29.39
C ASN A 3 -38.82 44.96 28.51
N LEU A 4 -37.76 44.41 27.89
CA LEU A 4 -37.89 43.27 26.99
C LEU A 4 -37.10 42.08 27.56
N ILE A 5 -37.85 41.14 28.12
CA ILE A 5 -37.39 39.86 28.65
C ILE A 5 -37.27 38.90 27.44
N PHE A 6 -36.07 38.42 27.15
CA PHE A 6 -35.81 37.41 26.13
C PHE A 6 -35.91 36.00 26.74
N THR A 7 -37.07 35.37 26.63
CA THR A 7 -37.27 33.94 26.90
C THR A 7 -37.01 33.15 25.62
N ILE A 8 -35.92 32.38 25.57
CA ILE A 8 -35.60 31.46 24.47
C ILE A 8 -36.06 30.05 24.88
N THR A 9 -37.16 29.60 24.28
CA THR A 9 -37.67 28.23 24.41
C THR A 9 -37.09 27.37 23.29
N VAL A 10 -36.28 26.36 23.64
CA VAL A 10 -35.71 25.36 22.74
C VAL A 10 -36.70 24.19 22.61
N PRO A 11 -37.20 23.83 21.42
CA PRO A 11 -38.02 22.63 21.27
C PRO A 11 -37.13 21.37 21.25
N LEU A 12 -37.41 20.51 22.24
CA LEU A 12 -36.86 19.18 22.45
C LEU A 12 -37.38 18.22 21.35
N PHE A 13 -36.53 17.83 20.41
CA PHE A 13 -36.89 16.87 19.35
C PHE A 13 -36.65 15.44 19.87
N PHE A 14 -37.72 14.80 20.36
CA PHE A 14 -37.75 13.40 20.80
C PHE A 14 -37.98 12.50 19.59
N PHE A 15 -36.96 11.76 19.14
CA PHE A 15 -37.12 10.69 18.15
C PHE A 15 -37.44 9.39 18.89
N LEU A 16 -38.73 9.02 18.90
CA LEU A 16 -39.23 7.73 19.38
C LEU A 16 -38.96 6.67 18.30
N PHE A 17 -38.07 5.72 18.58
CA PHE A 17 -37.87 4.52 17.78
C PHE A 17 -38.58 3.35 18.48
N THR A 18 -39.74 2.94 17.97
CA THR A 18 -40.45 1.73 18.41
C THR A 18 -40.25 0.62 17.39
N PRO A 19 -39.67 -0.53 17.77
CA PRO A 19 -39.99 -1.78 17.11
C PRO A 19 -41.16 -2.45 17.82
N GLU A 20 -42.25 -2.58 17.07
CA GLU A 20 -43.45 -3.33 17.42
C GLU A 20 -43.15 -4.83 17.54
N SER A 21 -43.88 -5.46 18.44
CA SER A 21 -43.74 -6.80 18.97
C SER A 21 -44.47 -7.86 18.15
N GLU A 22 -43.86 -9.04 17.98
CA GLU A 22 -44.59 -10.29 17.77
C GLU A 22 -44.43 -11.19 19.01
N ALA A 23 -45.46 -11.19 19.85
CA ALA A 23 -45.78 -12.28 20.76
C ALA A 23 -46.66 -13.28 19.95
N GLN A 24 -46.81 -14.58 20.19
CA GLN A 24 -46.85 -15.40 21.39
C GLN A 24 -46.71 -16.85 20.93
N VAL A 25 -46.10 -17.76 21.71
CA VAL A 25 -46.67 -19.13 21.85
C VAL A 25 -46.45 -19.67 23.28
N VAL A 26 -47.55 -19.56 24.03
CA VAL A 26 -48.13 -20.45 25.05
C VAL A 26 -47.30 -21.57 25.71
N ARG A 27 -47.51 -21.60 27.02
CA ARG A 27 -47.00 -22.44 28.10
C ARG A 27 -47.47 -23.92 28.08
N ARG A 28 -46.57 -24.76 28.62
CA ARG A 28 -46.75 -25.97 29.48
C ARG A 28 -47.18 -27.29 28.82
N HIS A 29 -46.39 -28.36 28.99
CA HIS A 29 -46.50 -29.31 30.12
C HIS A 29 -45.32 -30.31 30.11
N ARG A 30 -45.00 -30.83 31.31
CA ARG A 30 -43.94 -31.82 31.59
C ARG A 30 -44.11 -33.11 30.79
N ALA A 31 -42.99 -33.65 30.29
CA ALA A 31 -42.79 -35.08 30.14
C ALA A 31 -41.33 -35.42 30.49
N ARG A 32 -41.13 -36.20 31.56
CA ARG A 32 -39.84 -36.83 31.87
C ARG A 32 -39.80 -38.14 31.10
N VAL A 33 -38.98 -38.20 30.05
CA VAL A 33 -38.74 -39.45 29.31
C VAL A 33 -37.31 -39.90 29.61
N VAL A 34 -37.21 -41.03 30.32
CA VAL A 34 -35.99 -41.84 30.39
C VAL A 34 -36.05 -42.77 29.19
N MET A 35 -35.16 -42.63 28.21
CA MET A 35 -34.96 -43.61 27.15
C MET A 35 -33.48 -43.66 26.74
N GLY A 36 -32.98 -44.88 26.68
CA GLY A 36 -31.57 -45.23 26.63
C GLY A 36 -30.82 -44.76 25.39
N LYS A 37 -29.49 -44.84 25.50
CA LYS A 37 -28.50 -44.52 24.47
C LYS A 37 -28.82 -45.31 23.18
N PRO A 38 -29.18 -44.66 22.07
CA PRO A 38 -29.01 -45.29 20.77
C PRO A 38 -27.56 -45.06 20.35
N THR A 39 -26.74 -46.10 20.51
CA THR A 39 -25.43 -46.20 19.85
C THR A 39 -25.63 -46.27 18.35
N VAL A 40 -25.69 -45.11 17.69
CA VAL A 40 -25.52 -45.02 16.25
C VAL A 40 -24.03 -44.95 15.98
N LYS A 41 -23.47 -46.06 15.47
CA LYS A 41 -22.14 -46.11 14.89
C LYS A 41 -22.14 -45.28 13.60
N VAL A 42 -21.98 -43.95 13.72
CA VAL A 42 -21.71 -43.11 12.56
C VAL A 42 -20.26 -43.36 12.17
N ALA A 43 -20.09 -44.12 11.08
CA ALA A 43 -18.82 -44.34 10.41
C ALA A 43 -18.12 -42.99 10.23
N GLY A 44 -16.97 -42.84 10.90
CA GLY A 44 -16.20 -41.61 10.90
C GLY A 44 -15.70 -41.27 9.51
N GLN A 45 -16.49 -40.52 8.75
CA GLN A 45 -15.96 -39.71 7.66
C GLN A 45 -15.18 -38.56 8.31
N ARG A 46 -13.93 -38.85 8.68
CA ARG A 46 -12.91 -37.82 8.89
C ARG A 46 -12.75 -37.12 7.55
N MET A 47 -13.59 -36.10 7.31
CA MET A 47 -13.33 -35.09 6.31
C MET A 47 -12.03 -34.42 6.71
N ARG A 48 -10.92 -34.95 6.20
CA ARG A 48 -9.63 -34.28 6.18
C ARG A 48 -9.81 -33.09 5.25
N THR A 49 -10.35 -32.00 5.78
CA THR A 49 -10.18 -30.69 5.18
C THR A 49 -8.70 -30.36 5.28
N ARG A 50 -7.91 -30.88 4.34
CA ARG A 50 -6.64 -30.28 3.99
C ARG A 50 -7.00 -28.91 3.44
N ARG A 51 -7.17 -27.94 4.34
CA ARG A 51 -7.15 -26.53 3.99
C ARG A 51 -5.77 -26.33 3.39
N ARG A 52 -5.65 -26.47 2.07
CA ARG A 52 -4.49 -26.01 1.32
C ARG A 52 -4.47 -24.52 1.55
N VAL A 53 -3.79 -24.11 2.62
CA VAL A 53 -3.36 -22.74 2.80
C VAL A 53 -2.55 -22.48 1.55
N ARG A 54 -3.15 -21.75 0.60
CA ARG A 54 -2.41 -21.20 -0.53
C ARG A 54 -1.36 -20.32 0.13
N ARG A 55 -0.13 -20.84 0.27
CA ARG A 55 1.02 -20.03 0.64
C ARG A 55 1.00 -18.88 -0.35
N ARG A 56 0.61 -17.69 0.10
CA ARG A 56 0.75 -16.46 -0.69
C ARG A 56 2.23 -16.46 -1.06
N THR A 57 2.50 -16.80 -2.31
CA THR A 57 3.88 -16.97 -2.76
C THR A 57 4.39 -15.55 -2.80
N TYR A 58 5.24 -15.16 -1.85
CA TYR A 58 6.00 -13.93 -1.94
C TYR A 58 6.62 -13.92 -3.35
N ARG A 59 6.15 -13.01 -4.21
CA ARG A 59 6.65 -12.85 -5.57
C ARG A 59 8.13 -12.52 -5.41
N ARG A 60 9.02 -13.46 -5.71
CA ARG A 60 10.46 -13.24 -5.61
C ARG A 60 10.77 -12.01 -6.48
N ILE A 61 11.18 -10.92 -5.84
CA ILE A 61 11.47 -9.64 -6.50
C ILE A 61 12.69 -9.87 -7.38
N ALA A 62 12.44 -10.03 -8.69
CA ALA A 62 13.51 -10.09 -9.67
C ALA A 62 13.76 -8.66 -10.12
N ARG A 63 14.86 -8.07 -9.65
CA ARG A 63 15.36 -6.82 -10.23
C ARG A 63 15.50 -7.00 -11.73
N ARG A 64 15.06 -6.02 -12.51
CA ARG A 64 15.23 -6.08 -13.96
C ARG A 64 16.71 -6.25 -14.32
N THR A 65 17.04 -7.26 -15.12
CA THR A 65 18.41 -7.50 -15.61
C THR A 65 18.44 -7.45 -17.13
N LEU A 66 19.50 -6.86 -17.68
CA LEU A 66 19.77 -6.86 -19.12
C LEU A 66 21.12 -7.52 -19.37
N HIS A 67 21.18 -8.39 -20.39
CA HIS A 67 22.46 -8.96 -20.82
C HIS A 67 23.30 -7.91 -21.56
N THR A 68 22.64 -7.14 -22.43
CA THR A 68 23.25 -6.08 -23.24
C THR A 68 22.45 -4.80 -23.12
N ILE A 69 23.13 -3.67 -23.30
CA ILE A 69 22.52 -2.35 -23.31
C ILE A 69 22.20 -1.94 -24.75
N PRO A 70 21.07 -1.27 -25.01
CA PRO A 70 20.76 -0.72 -26.33
C PRO A 70 21.87 0.20 -26.84
N ILE A 71 22.19 0.06 -28.13
CA ILE A 71 23.23 0.85 -28.79
C ILE A 71 22.89 2.35 -28.67
N GLY A 72 23.89 3.18 -28.41
CA GLY A 72 23.71 4.63 -28.25
C GLY A 72 23.30 5.10 -26.85
N THR A 73 23.07 4.19 -25.90
CA THR A 73 22.82 4.56 -24.50
C THR A 73 24.04 5.28 -23.91
N ARG A 74 23.87 6.55 -23.54
CA ARG A 74 24.92 7.35 -22.90
C ARG A 74 24.94 7.09 -21.41
N ALA A 75 26.11 6.71 -20.89
CA ALA A 75 26.33 6.53 -19.46
C ALA A 75 26.35 7.88 -18.73
N LEU A 76 25.68 7.93 -17.60
CA LEU A 76 25.74 9.01 -16.62
C LEU A 76 26.73 8.62 -15.52
N LEU A 77 27.78 9.42 -15.36
CA LEU A 77 28.78 9.19 -14.32
C LEU A 77 28.36 9.90 -13.04
N HIS A 78 28.30 9.16 -11.93
CA HIS A 78 28.15 9.74 -10.59
C HIS A 78 29.19 9.13 -9.67
N LYS A 79 30.02 9.99 -9.10
CA LYS A 79 31.25 9.59 -8.39
C LYS A 79 32.10 8.71 -9.33
N LYS A 80 32.24 7.42 -9.04
CA LYS A 80 33.02 6.46 -9.85
C LYS A 80 32.14 5.39 -10.53
N THR A 81 30.82 5.53 -10.45
CA THR A 81 29.87 4.54 -10.97
C THR A 81 29.16 5.08 -12.20
N LYS A 82 29.13 4.26 -13.26
CA LYS A 82 28.40 4.55 -14.51
C LYS A 82 27.00 3.97 -14.42
N TYR A 83 26.00 4.84 -14.58
CA TYR A 83 24.58 4.50 -14.66
C TYR A 83 24.10 4.64 -16.09
N TYR A 84 23.35 3.66 -16.57
CA TYR A 84 22.83 3.62 -17.93
C TYR A 84 21.31 3.80 -17.88
N PRO A 85 20.77 4.99 -18.19
CA PRO A 85 19.33 5.24 -18.17
C PRO A 85 18.67 4.58 -19.38
N ILE A 86 17.72 3.67 -19.12
CA ILE A 86 16.98 2.95 -20.17
C ILE A 86 15.52 2.86 -19.74
N ASN A 87 14.60 3.43 -20.53
CA ASN A 87 13.16 3.41 -20.29
C ASN A 87 12.75 3.85 -18.86
N GLY A 88 13.50 4.81 -18.32
CA GLY A 88 13.30 5.36 -16.98
C GLY A 88 13.81 4.51 -15.81
N TYR A 89 14.48 3.40 -16.08
CA TYR A 89 15.27 2.66 -15.10
C TYR A 89 16.75 3.01 -15.26
N TYR A 90 17.54 2.81 -14.22
CA TYR A 90 18.99 3.02 -14.26
C TYR A 90 19.69 1.68 -14.06
N PHE A 91 20.54 1.34 -15.01
CA PHE A 91 21.29 0.09 -14.97
C PHE A 91 22.74 0.36 -14.58
N ILE A 92 23.32 -0.53 -13.80
CA ILE A 92 24.78 -0.59 -13.59
C ILE A 92 25.32 -1.91 -14.15
N ARG A 93 26.56 -1.89 -14.62
CA ARG A 93 27.23 -3.11 -15.08
C ARG A 93 27.56 -3.99 -13.88
N LYS A 94 27.18 -5.27 -13.92
CA LYS A 94 27.49 -6.26 -12.90
C LYS A 94 27.79 -7.61 -13.57
N ASN A 95 28.96 -8.19 -13.28
CA ASN A 95 29.43 -9.44 -13.89
C ASN A 95 29.30 -9.41 -15.43
N ALA A 96 28.54 -10.36 -15.99
CA ALA A 96 28.30 -10.55 -17.42
C ALA A 96 27.04 -9.82 -17.94
N GLY A 97 26.52 -8.82 -17.22
CA GLY A 97 25.35 -8.08 -17.66
C GLY A 97 25.15 -6.77 -16.90
N TYR A 98 23.89 -6.37 -16.81
CA TYR A 98 23.44 -5.12 -16.24
C TYR A 98 22.24 -5.37 -15.33
N VAL A 99 22.21 -4.66 -14.21
CA VAL A 99 21.15 -4.80 -13.21
C VAL A 99 20.54 -3.43 -12.94
N SER A 100 19.21 -3.38 -12.90
CA SER A 100 18.45 -2.20 -12.51
C SER A 100 18.71 -1.87 -11.05
N VAL A 101 19.04 -0.61 -10.79
CA VAL A 101 19.30 -0.05 -9.47
C VAL A 101 18.69 1.33 -9.39
N LEU A 102 18.37 1.75 -8.17
CA LEU A 102 18.01 3.13 -7.90
C LEU A 102 19.31 3.94 -7.76
N PRO A 103 19.47 5.05 -8.50
CA PRO A 103 20.61 5.93 -8.27
C PRO A 103 20.53 6.55 -6.87
N PRO A 104 21.67 6.94 -6.30
CA PRO A 104 21.69 7.54 -4.97
C PRO A 104 20.98 8.90 -4.95
N ILE A 105 20.52 9.29 -3.76
CA ILE A 105 20.04 10.66 -3.50
C ILE A 105 21.13 11.67 -3.88
N GLY A 106 20.73 12.81 -4.45
CA GLY A 106 21.63 13.84 -4.97
C GLY A 106 22.15 13.58 -6.38
N PHE A 107 21.78 12.45 -7.01
CA PHE A 107 22.15 12.15 -8.39
C PHE A 107 21.43 13.09 -9.36
N ARG A 108 22.19 13.79 -10.22
CA ARG A 108 21.65 14.78 -11.17
C ARG A 108 21.51 14.24 -12.59
N VAL A 109 20.39 14.57 -13.23
CA VAL A 109 20.09 14.27 -14.62
C VAL A 109 19.60 15.50 -15.37
N ALA A 110 19.90 15.59 -16.66
CA ALA A 110 19.38 16.66 -17.51
C ALA A 110 17.89 16.46 -17.85
N THR A 111 17.47 15.20 -17.97
CA THR A 111 16.12 14.81 -18.38
C THR A 111 15.63 13.65 -17.53
N ILE A 112 14.36 13.72 -17.13
CA ILE A 112 13.66 12.63 -16.42
C ILE A 112 12.88 11.76 -17.41
N PRO A 113 12.44 10.56 -17.00
CA PRO A 113 11.63 9.69 -17.86
C PRO A 113 10.33 10.39 -18.25
N TRP A 114 9.89 10.27 -19.51
CA TRP A 114 8.68 10.92 -20.01
C TRP A 114 7.40 10.57 -19.24
N ALA A 115 7.29 9.31 -18.80
CA ALA A 115 6.17 8.81 -17.99
C ALA A 115 6.39 9.13 -16.50
N TYR A 116 6.38 10.42 -16.16
CA TYR A 116 6.47 10.90 -14.77
C TYR A 116 5.13 11.47 -14.29
N SER A 117 4.92 11.45 -12.98
CA SER A 117 3.81 12.10 -12.29
C SER A 117 4.32 13.30 -11.50
N ARG A 118 3.66 14.46 -11.60
CA ARG A 118 3.98 15.63 -10.78
C ARG A 118 3.23 15.58 -9.46
N ILE A 119 3.93 15.78 -8.36
CA ILE A 119 3.41 15.68 -7.00
C ILE A 119 3.77 16.95 -6.25
N MET A 120 2.81 17.48 -5.48
CA MET A 120 3.06 18.61 -4.58
C MET A 120 3.00 18.09 -3.14
N VAL A 121 4.07 18.27 -2.38
CA VAL A 121 4.12 17.91 -0.95
C VAL A 121 4.69 19.08 -0.17
N SER A 122 3.93 19.58 0.81
CA SER A 122 4.34 20.69 1.69
C SER A 122 4.88 21.91 0.94
N GLY A 123 4.22 22.29 -0.16
CA GLY A 123 4.61 23.44 -0.99
C GLY A 123 5.81 23.20 -1.92
N ARG A 124 6.38 21.99 -1.96
CA ARG A 124 7.47 21.61 -2.87
C ARG A 124 6.96 20.71 -4.00
N SER A 125 7.40 21.01 -5.22
CA SER A 125 7.13 20.18 -6.40
C SER A 125 8.13 19.04 -6.51
N TYR A 126 7.62 17.84 -6.72
CA TYR A 126 8.37 16.63 -7.03
C TYR A 126 7.86 16.04 -8.33
N PHE A 127 8.75 15.31 -9.01
CA PHE A 127 8.43 14.48 -10.16
C PHE A 127 8.72 13.04 -9.77
N TYR A 128 7.77 12.15 -9.96
CA TYR A 128 7.89 10.75 -9.58
C TYR A 128 7.90 9.88 -10.83
N ALA A 129 8.87 8.97 -10.92
CA ALA A 129 8.93 7.97 -11.98
C ALA A 129 9.63 6.70 -11.49
N ASN A 130 9.02 5.52 -11.70
CA ASN A 130 9.59 4.21 -11.40
C ASN A 130 10.17 4.08 -9.97
N GLY A 131 9.50 4.65 -8.96
CA GLY A 131 9.95 4.59 -7.57
C GLY A 131 11.00 5.63 -7.17
N ILE A 132 11.39 6.52 -8.09
CA ILE A 132 12.35 7.60 -7.85
C ILE A 132 11.60 8.93 -7.78
N TYR A 133 11.94 9.75 -6.78
CA TYR A 133 11.49 11.13 -6.66
C TYR A 133 12.59 12.08 -7.14
N TYR A 134 12.22 13.05 -7.96
CA TYR A 134 13.10 14.06 -8.50
C TYR A 134 12.61 15.45 -8.09
N GLN A 135 13.54 16.35 -7.87
CA GLN A 135 13.30 17.79 -7.75
C GLN A 135 14.03 18.53 -8.85
N GLN A 136 13.41 19.58 -9.39
CA GLN A 136 14.05 20.43 -10.36
C GLN A 136 15.01 21.40 -9.65
N VAL A 137 16.28 21.41 -10.08
CA VAL A 137 17.33 22.29 -9.56
C VAL A 137 17.99 23.00 -10.74
N GLY A 138 17.57 24.25 -10.97
CA GLY A 138 17.98 25.02 -12.14
C GLY A 138 17.54 24.35 -13.45
N LYS A 139 18.51 23.98 -14.29
CA LYS A 139 18.27 23.30 -15.58
C LYS A 139 18.28 21.77 -15.49
N TYR A 140 18.51 21.22 -14.30
CA TYR A 140 18.64 19.78 -14.07
C TYR A 140 17.54 19.28 -13.13
N TYR A 141 17.45 17.97 -13.01
CA TYR A 141 16.68 17.28 -12.00
C TYR A 141 17.63 16.52 -11.09
N GLU A 142 17.38 16.58 -9.80
CA GLU A 142 18.15 15.88 -8.77
C GLU A 142 17.26 14.85 -8.09
N ILE A 143 17.77 13.64 -7.89
CA ILE A 143 17.06 12.61 -7.14
C ILE A 143 17.00 13.03 -5.67
N SER A 144 15.79 13.12 -5.14
CA SER A 144 15.52 13.55 -3.77
C SER A 144 15.19 12.36 -2.88
N GLU A 145 15.19 12.61 -1.58
CA GLU A 145 14.51 11.73 -0.63
C GLU A 145 13.02 11.62 -0.98
N PRO A 146 12.41 10.43 -0.81
CA PRO A 146 10.97 10.27 -0.96
C PRO A 146 10.20 11.14 0.06
N PRO A 147 9.35 12.07 -0.38
CA PRO A 147 8.69 12.98 0.53
C PRO A 147 7.48 12.31 1.20
N ILE A 148 7.55 12.09 2.52
CA ILE A 148 6.44 11.51 3.29
C ILE A 148 5.14 12.27 3.01
N GLY A 149 4.06 11.52 2.79
CA GLY A 149 2.77 12.08 2.40
C GLY A 149 2.56 12.23 0.89
N ALA A 150 3.59 11.95 0.07
CA ALA A 150 3.45 11.88 -1.39
C ALA A 150 2.31 10.93 -1.78
N ARG A 151 1.53 11.34 -2.79
CA ARG A 151 0.49 10.50 -3.39
C ARG A 151 0.89 10.17 -4.82
N ILE A 152 0.96 8.88 -5.12
CA ILE A 152 1.31 8.34 -6.44
C ILE A 152 0.12 7.55 -6.97
N THR A 153 -0.03 7.53 -8.29
CA THR A 153 -1.09 6.73 -8.94
C THR A 153 -0.70 5.25 -8.98
N ASP A 154 0.53 4.98 -9.40
CA ASP A 154 1.03 3.64 -9.68
C ASP A 154 2.26 3.31 -8.84
N LEU A 155 2.24 2.12 -8.24
CA LEU A 155 3.39 1.57 -7.52
C LEU A 155 4.50 1.18 -8.51
N PRO A 156 5.78 1.23 -8.07
CA PRO A 156 6.88 0.68 -8.85
C PRO A 156 6.68 -0.82 -9.08
N GLU A 157 7.07 -1.36 -10.23
CA GLU A 157 6.77 -2.76 -10.57
C GLU A 157 7.34 -3.79 -9.58
N GLU A 158 8.47 -3.45 -8.95
CA GLU A 158 9.20 -4.31 -8.00
C GLU A 158 8.70 -4.16 -6.55
N TYR A 159 7.48 -3.64 -6.33
CA TYR A 159 6.88 -3.51 -4.99
C TYR A 159 6.57 -4.86 -4.33
N GLU A 160 6.52 -4.86 -3.00
CA GLU A 160 6.14 -6.00 -2.16
C GLU A 160 4.93 -5.65 -1.28
N GLU A 161 3.93 -6.53 -1.20
CA GLU A 161 2.84 -6.39 -0.22
C GLU A 161 3.30 -6.95 1.13
N LYS A 162 3.23 -6.12 2.18
CA LYS A 162 3.54 -6.51 3.56
C LYS A 162 2.32 -6.30 4.45
N THR A 163 2.05 -7.26 5.33
CA THR A 163 1.05 -7.09 6.40
C THR A 163 1.77 -6.85 7.71
N ILE A 164 1.61 -5.66 8.27
CA ILE A 164 2.20 -5.22 9.53
C ILE A 164 1.02 -4.84 10.44
N ASP A 165 0.91 -5.46 11.62
CA ASP A 165 -0.16 -5.25 12.60
C ASP A 165 -1.59 -5.36 12.02
N GLY A 166 -1.79 -6.34 11.14
CA GLY A 166 -3.10 -6.57 10.50
C GLY A 166 -3.47 -5.55 9.42
N LYS A 167 -2.58 -4.61 9.09
CA LYS A 167 -2.75 -3.63 8.02
C LYS A 167 -1.84 -3.93 6.83
N THR A 168 -2.36 -3.76 5.62
CA THR A 168 -1.60 -3.96 4.38
C THR A 168 -0.84 -2.69 4.00
N TYR A 169 0.45 -2.87 3.73
CA TYR A 169 1.38 -1.89 3.21
C TYR A 169 2.01 -2.40 1.91
N TYR A 170 2.48 -1.49 1.08
CA TYR A 170 3.20 -1.78 -0.16
C TYR A 170 4.61 -1.19 -0.03
N ALA A 171 5.62 -2.06 0.01
CA ALA A 171 7.01 -1.70 0.24
C ALA A 171 7.80 -1.66 -1.07
N PHE A 172 8.68 -0.67 -1.22
CA PHE A 172 9.63 -0.59 -2.32
C PHE A 172 10.86 0.22 -1.91
N ASP A 173 12.06 -0.38 -1.95
CA ASP A 173 13.33 0.29 -1.60
C ASP A 173 13.20 1.14 -0.32
N ASP A 174 12.88 0.45 0.77
CA ASP A 174 12.59 0.98 2.10
C ASP A 174 11.38 1.91 2.20
N GLN A 175 10.74 2.32 1.11
CA GLN A 175 9.55 3.17 1.15
C GLN A 175 8.30 2.35 1.46
N LEU A 176 7.44 2.83 2.37
CA LEU A 176 6.17 2.19 2.72
C LEU A 176 4.98 3.01 2.26
N TYR A 177 4.15 2.39 1.43
CA TYR A 177 2.93 2.97 0.88
C TYR A 177 1.68 2.32 1.47
N VAL A 178 0.59 3.09 1.55
CA VAL A 178 -0.76 2.61 1.86
C VAL A 178 -1.71 2.96 0.72
N SER A 179 -2.68 2.08 0.45
CA SER A 179 -3.74 2.37 -0.51
C SER A 179 -4.56 3.59 -0.09
N SER A 180 -4.93 4.43 -1.05
CA SER A 180 -5.72 5.64 -0.89
C SER A 180 -6.76 5.73 -2.01
N GLU A 181 -7.74 6.63 -1.89
CA GLU A 181 -8.87 6.76 -2.83
C GLU A 181 -8.41 6.89 -4.29
N LYS A 182 -7.28 7.57 -4.53
CA LYS A 182 -6.72 7.83 -5.86
C LYS A 182 -5.27 7.36 -5.99
N GLY A 183 -4.98 6.12 -5.57
CA GLY A 183 -3.67 5.50 -5.71
C GLY A 183 -3.06 5.12 -4.36
N TYR A 184 -1.83 5.55 -4.11
CA TYR A 184 -1.05 5.15 -2.94
C TYR A 184 -0.40 6.36 -2.28
N ARG A 185 -0.34 6.33 -0.95
CA ARG A 185 0.29 7.39 -0.14
C ARG A 185 1.53 6.85 0.55
N LEU A 186 2.66 7.52 0.37
CA LEU A 186 3.89 7.25 1.14
C LEU A 186 3.65 7.64 2.60
N VAL A 187 3.81 6.70 3.52
CA VAL A 187 3.54 6.88 4.95
C VAL A 187 4.78 6.84 5.82
N GLY A 188 5.87 6.28 5.32
CA GLY A 188 7.12 6.18 6.06
C GLY A 188 8.10 5.29 5.33
N PHE A 189 9.09 4.84 6.08
CA PHE A 189 10.11 3.92 5.60
C PHE A 189 10.12 2.65 6.46
N LEU A 190 10.62 1.55 5.90
CA LEU A 190 10.95 0.38 6.66
C LEU A 190 12.21 0.72 7.44
N ASP A 191 12.09 0.85 8.76
CA ASP A 191 13.29 0.96 9.59
C ASP A 191 13.99 -0.40 9.56
N ASP A 192 15.25 -0.40 9.13
CA ASP A 192 16.16 -1.50 9.41
C ASP A 192 16.39 -1.48 10.94
N GLU A 193 15.46 -2.07 11.71
CA GLU A 193 15.75 -2.36 13.11
C GLU A 193 17.05 -3.19 13.15
N SER A 194 18.07 -2.57 13.74
CA SER A 194 19.47 -2.98 13.76
C SER A 194 19.71 -4.17 14.68
#